data_AF-A0A7L3K0E7-F1
#
_entry.id   AF-A0A7L3K0E7-F1
#
_cell.length_a   1.000
_cell.length_b   1.000
_cell.length_c   1.000
_cell.angle_alpha   90.00
_cell.angle_beta   90.00
_cell.angle_gamma   90.00
#
_symmetry.space_group_name_H-M   'P 1'
#
loop_
_entity.id
_entity.type
_entity.pdbx_description
1 polymer ?
#
loop_
_entity_poly.entity_id
_entity_poly.type
_entity_poly.pdbx_seq_one_letter_code
_entity_poly.pdbx_strand_id
1 'polypeptide(L)' 'PRYKCGISKVCPEKHFAFKMSSGAANVVGPKICVEDNVLMSGVKNNVGRGINMALVNG' A
#
# COMPACT_ATOMS: atom_id res chain seq x y z
N PRO A 1 -0.78 16.93 10.24
CA PRO A 1 -0.05 16.77 8.96
C PRO A 1 -0.30 15.37 8.37
N ARG A 2 -0.50 15.27 7.05
CA ARG A 2 -0.64 13.99 6.35
C ARG A 2 0.64 13.73 5.55
N TYR A 3 1.34 12.64 5.85
CA TYR A 3 2.53 12.20 5.11
C TYR A 3 2.15 11.17 4.02
N LYS A 4 3.04 10.94 3.06
CA LYS A 4 2.85 9.97 1.95
C LYS A 4 2.39 8.61 2.47
N CYS A 5 1.37 8.02 1.84
CA CYS A 5 0.73 6.78 2.26
C CYS A 5 0.12 6.78 3.68
N GLY A 6 0.03 7.92 4.36
CA GLY A 6 -0.44 8.02 5.74
C GLY A 6 0.49 7.33 6.74
N ILE A 7 1.80 7.42 6.53
CA ILE A 7 2.84 7.04 7.51
C ILE A 7 2.88 8.03 8.68
N SER A 8 3.47 7.63 9.81
CA SER A 8 3.49 8.44 11.04
C SER A 8 4.56 9.53 11.07
N LYS A 9 5.63 9.38 10.28
CA LYS A 9 6.77 10.29 10.21
C LYS A 9 7.27 10.41 8.77
N VAL A 10 7.93 11.50 8.43
CA VAL A 10 8.49 11.68 7.08
C VAL A 10 9.62 10.66 6.84
N CYS A 11 9.70 10.14 5.62
CA CYS A 11 10.88 9.38 5.19
C CYS A 11 12.06 10.34 4.97
N PRO A 12 13.31 9.92 5.25
CA PRO A 12 14.50 10.69 4.90
C PRO A 12 14.63 10.89 3.39
N GLU A 13 15.57 11.75 2.97
CA GLU A 13 15.91 11.89 1.55
C GLU A 13 16.32 10.54 0.95
N LYS A 14 15.98 10.35 -0.34
CA LYS A 14 16.28 9.13 -1.11
C LYS A 14 15.70 7.83 -0.51
N HIS A 15 14.59 7.93 0.24
CA HIS A 15 13.82 6.77 0.71
C HIS A 15 12.41 6.81 0.13
N PHE A 16 11.89 5.64 -0.23
CA PHE A 16 10.49 5.47 -0.62
C PHE A 16 9.61 5.26 0.61
N ALA A 17 8.51 6.02 0.70
CA ALA A 17 7.43 5.79 1.65
C ALA A 17 6.53 4.66 1.15
N PHE A 18 6.25 3.67 1.99
CA PHE A 18 5.25 2.66 1.69
C PHE A 18 4.41 2.33 2.93
N LYS A 19 3.19 1.87 2.69
CA LYS A 19 2.31 1.31 3.72
C LYS A 19 1.51 0.18 3.13
N MET A 20 1.44 -0.93 3.86
CA MET A 20 0.66 -2.08 3.46
C MET A 20 -0.16 -2.62 4.63
N SER A 21 -1.28 -3.26 4.29
CA SER A 21 -2.12 -3.99 5.23
C SER A 21 -2.65 -5.25 4.57
N SER A 22 -2.69 -6.35 5.33
CA SER A 22 -3.39 -7.56 4.91
C SER A 22 -4.89 -7.29 4.76
N GLY A 23 -5.59 -8.22 4.10
CA GLY A 23 -7.05 -8.22 4.13
C GLY A 23 -7.60 -8.57 5.52
N ALA A 24 -8.90 -8.35 5.71
CA ALA A 24 -9.64 -8.80 6.88
C ALA A 24 -10.65 -9.88 6.46
N ALA A 25 -10.44 -11.10 6.94
CA ALA A 25 -11.17 -12.29 6.54
C ALA A 25 -11.25 -12.41 5.00
N ASN A 26 -12.46 -12.54 4.46
CA ASN A 26 -12.75 -12.62 3.03
C ASN A 26 -13.51 -11.38 2.50
N VAL A 27 -13.75 -10.37 3.35
CA VAL A 27 -14.64 -9.24 3.05
C VAL A 27 -13.89 -7.96 2.72
N VAL A 28 -12.72 -7.73 3.32
CA VAL A 28 -11.87 -6.56 3.04
C VAL A 28 -10.58 -7.04 2.40
N GLY A 29 -10.33 -6.63 1.16
CA GLY A 29 -9.09 -6.92 0.45
C GLY A 29 -7.87 -6.17 1.03
N PRO A 30 -6.64 -6.66 0.79
CA PRO A 30 -5.42 -5.97 1.22
C PRO A 30 -5.27 -4.60 0.56
N LYS A 31 -4.35 -3.79 1.10
CA LYS A 31 -3.98 -2.49 0.54
C LYS A 31 -2.46 -2.36 0.49
N ILE A 32 -1.93 -1.90 -0.65
CA ILE A 32 -0.50 -1.60 -0.84
C ILE A 32 -0.39 -0.19 -1.43
N CYS A 33 0.36 0.67 -0.76
CA CYS A 33 0.66 2.04 -1.17
C CYS A 33 2.17 2.26 -1.19
N VAL A 34 2.69 2.88 -2.25
CA VAL A 34 4.10 3.28 -2.40
C VAL A 34 4.15 4.69 -2.96
N GLU A 35 4.92 5.59 -2.37
CA GLU A 35 5.06 7.00 -2.77
C GLU A 35 3.72 7.73 -2.95
N ASP A 36 2.81 7.52 -2.00
CA ASP A 36 1.41 8.03 -2.01
C ASP A 36 0.53 7.51 -3.16
N ASN A 37 1.05 6.56 -3.96
CA ASN A 37 0.29 5.85 -4.98
C ASN A 37 -0.25 4.53 -4.42
N VAL A 38 -1.57 4.40 -4.37
CA VAL A 38 -2.22 3.12 -4.04
C VAL A 38 -2.09 2.18 -5.26
N LEU A 39 -1.19 1.20 -5.14
CA LEU A 39 -0.94 0.21 -6.19
C LEU A 39 -1.99 -0.89 -6.17
N MET A 40 -2.34 -1.39 -4.98
CA MET A 40 -3.33 -2.45 -4.80
C MET A 40 -4.34 -2.05 -3.72
N SER A 41 -5.64 -2.25 -3.97
CA SER A 41 -6.68 -2.09 -2.95
C SER A 41 -8.01 -2.71 -3.38
N GLY A 42 -8.90 -2.99 -2.41
CA GLY A 42 -10.27 -3.37 -2.70
C GLY A 42 -11.01 -2.38 -3.61
N VAL A 43 -10.85 -1.07 -3.37
CA VAL A 43 -11.49 -0.01 -4.18
C VAL A 43 -11.01 -0.03 -5.64
N LYS A 44 -9.76 -0.43 -5.89
CA LYS A 44 -9.19 -0.56 -7.24
C LYS A 44 -9.56 -1.89 -7.92
N ASN A 45 -10.28 -2.79 -7.25
CA ASN A 45 -10.69 -4.09 -7.76
C ASN A 45 -9.54 -4.94 -8.33
N ASN A 46 -8.32 -4.77 -7.80
CA ASN A 46 -7.11 -5.46 -8.27
C ASN A 46 -6.44 -6.30 -7.17
N VAL A 47 -7.25 -6.81 -6.24
CA VAL A 47 -6.81 -7.66 -5.12
C VAL A 47 -7.69 -8.89 -5.02
N GLY A 48 -7.15 -9.99 -4.47
CA GLY A 48 -7.87 -11.25 -4.32
C GLY A 48 -7.36 -12.13 -3.19
N ARG A 49 -7.98 -13.32 -3.03
CA ARG A 49 -7.54 -14.34 -2.07
C ARG A 49 -6.14 -14.84 -2.44
N GLY A 50 -5.30 -15.03 -1.43
CA GLY A 50 -3.92 -15.51 -1.58
C GLY A 50 -2.90 -14.39 -1.42
N ILE A 51 -1.74 -14.56 -2.05
CA ILE A 51 -0.64 -13.60 -1.98
C ILE A 51 -0.83 -12.54 -3.05
N ASN A 52 -0.84 -11.26 -2.65
CA ASN A 52 -0.97 -10.12 -3.54
C ASN A 52 0.41 -9.45 -3.66
N MET A 53 0.93 -9.30 -4.89
CA MET A 53 2.28 -8.80 -5.14
C MET A 53 2.25 -7.55 -6.03
N ALA A 54 3.02 -6.54 -5.65
CA ALA A 54 3.27 -5.34 -6.46
C ALA A 54 4.78 -5.20 -6.72
N LEU A 55 5.16 -4.99 -7.97
CA LEU A 55 6.54 -4.77 -8.40
C LEU A 55 6.74 -3.27 -8.66
N VAL A 56 7.84 -2.71 -8.15
CA VAL A 56 8.21 -1.31 -8.32
C VAL A 56 9.67 -1.22 -8.77
N ASN A 57 9.99 -0.17 -9.54
CA ASN A 57 11.37 0.15 -9.88
C ASN A 57 12.02 0.92 -8.73
N GLY A 58 13.27 0.59 -8.40
CA GLY A 58 14.03 1.12 -7.25
C GLY A 58 14.96 2.27 -7.59
#